data_AF-A0AAU4BII2-F1
#
_entry.id   AF-A0AAU4BII2-F1
#
_cell.length_a   1.000
_cell.length_b   1.000
_cell.length_c   1.000
_cell.angle_alpha   90.00
_cell.angle_beta   90.00
_cell.angle_gamma   90.00
#
_symmetry.space_group_name_H-M   'P 1'
#
loop_
_entity.id
_entity.type
_entity.pdbx_description
1 polymer ?
#
loop_
_entity_poly.entity_id
_entity_poly.type
_entity_poly.pdbx_seq_one_letter_code
_entity_poly.pdbx_strand_id
1 'polypeptide(L)'
;MTEHPLPIQHAWQALADGMHVHRWFLHTAPMLRDRAEHLLSSARPEPVTGSEPPISSFLAEHLCHAGQPTPVNGSVLDHSRRPIFLCGAPVVVVLDNGDCFEDEFGMSIVRRDSFGRLGLRSETAAEITELIESAGLGYLIEVGVSVVVRTDRPRLFPPGTIAIPTRGRPLELAAELVAEAAADWLGLFTMSAPRPNLRNPAYAPGTWPNIVAEAAGSGIRLAAVQRLLEAVADDPARRSAELIRRLRENRDTADRIRSAVYAAADTLPLIASDLLVTMFPGPRRFAKYEAGSGAGQG
;
A
#
# COMPACT_ATOMS: atom_id res chain seq x y z
N MET A 1 -36.46 13.45 -7.57
CA MET A 1 -35.28 12.66 -7.15
C MET A 1 -35.54 12.19 -5.74
N THR A 2 -35.94 10.94 -5.58
CA THR A 2 -36.02 10.31 -4.26
C THR A 2 -34.62 9.87 -3.89
N GLU A 3 -33.94 10.64 -3.03
CA GLU A 3 -32.68 10.22 -2.43
C GLU A 3 -32.97 8.98 -1.59
N HIS A 4 -32.55 7.82 -2.08
CA HIS A 4 -32.53 6.63 -1.25
C HIS A 4 -31.49 6.88 -0.15
N PRO A 5 -31.88 6.82 1.14
CA PRO A 5 -30.92 6.98 2.21
C PRO A 5 -29.83 5.91 2.06
N LEU A 6 -28.57 6.35 2.08
CA LEU A 6 -27.42 5.45 2.05
C LEU A 6 -27.58 4.41 3.17
N PRO A 7 -27.39 3.10 2.90
CA PRO A 7 -27.48 2.10 3.93
C PRO A 7 -26.52 2.44 5.09
N ILE A 8 -26.94 2.21 6.34
CA ILE A 8 -26.16 2.54 7.55
C ILE A 8 -24.73 1.97 7.53
N GLN A 9 -24.54 0.84 6.84
CA GLN A 9 -23.23 0.21 6.62
C GLN A 9 -22.26 1.08 5.82
N HIS A 10 -22.74 1.89 4.86
CA HIS A 10 -21.90 2.86 4.15
C HIS A 10 -21.42 3.97 5.09
N ALA A 11 -22.28 4.45 5.99
CA ALA A 11 -21.89 5.44 6.98
C ALA A 11 -20.85 4.89 7.96
N TRP A 12 -21.01 3.65 8.42
CA TRP A 12 -20.00 2.99 9.26
C TRP A 12 -18.70 2.72 8.51
N GLN A 13 -18.75 2.36 7.22
CA GLN A 13 -17.55 2.20 6.41
C GLN A 13 -16.80 3.53 6.28
N ALA A 14 -17.48 4.61 5.91
CA ALA A 14 -16.87 5.92 5.75
C ALA A 14 -16.26 6.43 7.07
N LEU A 15 -16.97 6.24 8.19
CA LEU A 15 -16.46 6.56 9.52
C LEU A 15 -15.19 5.77 9.83
N ALA A 16 -15.20 4.46 9.55
CA ALA A 16 -14.07 3.62 9.86
C ALA A 16 -12.85 3.91 8.97
N ASP A 17 -13.05 4.13 7.67
CA ASP A 17 -12.00 4.56 6.74
C ASP A 17 -11.35 5.85 7.22
N GLY A 18 -12.16 6.86 7.58
CA GLY A 18 -11.68 8.13 8.14
C GLY A 18 -10.88 7.95 9.44
N MET A 19 -11.30 7.04 10.31
CA MET A 19 -10.57 6.71 11.54
C MET A 19 -9.24 6.01 11.27
N HIS A 20 -9.17 5.12 10.29
CA HIS A 20 -7.89 4.50 9.93
C HIS A 20 -6.93 5.50 9.29
N VAL A 21 -7.43 6.41 8.43
CA VAL A 21 -6.63 7.53 7.91
C VAL A 21 -6.11 8.40 9.06
N HIS A 22 -6.97 8.76 10.01
CA HIS A 22 -6.56 9.55 11.17
C HIS A 22 -5.47 8.84 11.99
N ARG A 23 -5.63 7.56 12.28
CA ARG A 23 -4.62 6.74 13.00
C ARG A 23 -3.33 6.61 12.23
N TRP A 24 -3.36 6.56 10.90
CA TRP A 24 -2.16 6.59 10.08
C TRP A 24 -1.37 7.87 10.33
N PHE A 25 -2.01 9.04 10.31
CA PHE A 25 -1.34 10.31 10.58
C PHE A 25 -0.79 10.41 12.01
N LEU A 26 -1.45 9.79 12.99
CA LEU A 26 -1.02 9.80 14.39
C LEU A 26 0.13 8.83 14.70
N HIS A 27 0.12 7.64 14.10
CA HIS A 27 1.01 6.55 14.53
C HIS A 27 2.01 6.14 13.46
N THR A 28 1.60 6.10 12.19
CA THR A 28 2.40 5.54 11.11
C THR A 28 3.26 6.62 10.44
N ALA A 29 2.67 7.77 10.11
CA ALA A 29 3.36 8.85 9.42
C ALA A 29 4.57 9.41 10.19
N PRO A 30 4.50 9.62 11.52
CA PRO A 30 5.64 10.09 12.29
C PRO A 30 6.78 9.06 12.32
N MET A 31 6.46 7.78 12.56
CA MET A 31 7.44 6.69 12.55
C MET A 31 8.20 6.61 11.21
N LEU A 32 7.49 6.74 10.09
CA LEU A 32 8.09 6.72 8.76
C LEU A 32 8.97 7.95 8.51
N ARG A 33 8.57 9.13 9.00
CA ARG A 33 9.38 10.35 8.91
C ARG A 33 10.68 10.20 9.70
N ASP A 34 10.59 9.80 10.97
CA ASP A 34 11.75 9.62 11.85
C ASP A 34 12.73 8.60 11.27
N ARG A 35 12.21 7.52 10.67
CA ARG A 35 13.01 6.50 10.01
C ARG A 35 13.72 7.03 8.76
N ALA A 36 13.02 7.78 7.92
CA ALA A 36 13.62 8.39 6.74
C ALA A 36 14.73 9.38 7.13
N GLU A 37 14.51 10.20 8.15
CA GLU A 37 15.53 11.10 8.71
C GLU A 37 16.75 10.33 9.23
N HIS A 38 16.54 9.20 9.92
CA HIS A 38 17.61 8.32 10.39
C HIS A 38 18.41 7.69 9.25
N LEU A 39 17.74 7.24 8.18
CA LEU A 39 18.39 6.67 7.00
C LEU A 39 19.20 7.73 6.25
N LEU A 40 18.64 8.93 6.06
CA LEU A 40 19.33 10.04 5.40
C LEU A 40 20.56 10.51 6.17
N SER A 41 20.46 10.62 7.50
CA SER A 41 21.61 10.99 8.35
C SER A 41 22.69 9.91 8.37
N SER A 42 22.32 8.63 8.26
CA SER A 42 23.27 7.51 8.21
C SER A 42 23.96 7.35 6.84
N ALA A 43 23.32 7.80 5.75
CA ALA A 43 23.82 7.68 4.39
C ALA A 43 24.73 8.85 3.95
N ARG A 44 24.75 9.97 4.67
CA ARG A 44 25.55 11.16 4.32
C ARG A 44 26.80 11.27 5.20
N PRO A 45 28.02 11.08 4.65
CA PRO A 45 29.25 11.31 5.40
C PRO A 45 29.59 12.79 5.63
N GLU A 46 28.97 13.73 4.91
CA GLU A 46 29.19 15.18 5.06
C GLU A 46 27.89 16.01 4.93
N PRO A 47 27.79 17.15 5.62
CA PRO A 47 26.63 18.06 5.53
C PRO A 47 26.59 18.75 4.16
N VAL A 48 25.52 18.52 3.39
CA VAL A 48 25.28 19.21 2.12
C VAL A 48 24.85 20.65 2.41
N THR A 49 25.66 21.62 1.97
CA THR A 49 25.30 23.04 1.94
C THR A 49 24.57 23.33 0.62
N GLY A 50 23.25 23.25 0.66
CA GLY A 50 22.39 23.57 -0.48
C GLY A 50 20.94 23.15 -0.21
N SER A 51 19.98 23.96 -0.66
CA SER A 51 18.56 23.63 -0.58
C SER A 51 18.23 22.53 -1.58
N GLU A 52 18.42 21.27 -1.18
CA GLU A 52 17.93 20.14 -1.96
C GLU A 52 16.40 20.14 -1.99
N PRO A 53 15.79 19.71 -3.12
CA PRO A 53 14.34 19.53 -3.17
C PRO A 53 13.93 18.50 -2.12
N PRO A 54 12.73 18.63 -1.52
CA PRO A 54 12.26 17.69 -0.51
C PRO A 54 12.07 16.31 -1.16
N ILE A 55 13.09 15.46 -1.04
CA ILE A 55 12.97 14.03 -1.29
C ILE A 55 11.92 13.55 -0.29
N SER A 56 10.80 13.01 -0.77
CA SER A 56 9.78 12.46 0.13
C SER A 56 10.44 11.40 1.02
N SER A 57 10.06 11.36 2.30
CA SER A 57 10.60 10.42 3.29
C SER A 57 10.71 8.99 2.76
N PHE A 58 9.75 8.59 1.93
CA PHE A 58 9.68 7.28 1.31
C PHE A 58 10.69 7.04 0.18
N LEU A 59 10.91 8.04 -0.68
CA LEU A 59 11.96 7.95 -1.69
C LEU A 59 13.33 7.87 -1.02
N ALA A 60 13.52 8.54 0.12
CA ALA A 60 14.74 8.40 0.92
C ALA A 60 14.90 6.98 1.49
N GLU A 61 13.85 6.34 2.00
CA GLU A 61 13.94 4.94 2.45
C GLU A 61 14.38 3.99 1.33
N HIS A 62 13.84 4.24 0.13
CA HIS A 62 14.13 3.52 -1.09
C HIS A 62 15.58 3.73 -1.56
N LEU A 63 16.06 4.97 -1.54
CA LEU A 63 17.42 5.38 -1.90
C LEU A 63 18.49 4.83 -0.93
N CYS A 64 18.13 4.71 0.35
CA CYS A 64 19.03 4.30 1.43
C CYS A 64 18.93 2.81 1.77
N HIS A 65 18.03 2.05 1.12
CA HIS A 65 17.96 0.61 1.33
C HIS A 65 19.16 -0.06 0.66
N ALA A 66 20.04 -0.63 1.48
CA ALA A 66 21.33 -1.18 1.10
C ALA A 66 21.22 -2.35 0.10
N GLY A 67 21.09 -2.03 -1.18
CA GLY A 67 21.82 -2.77 -2.19
C GLY A 67 23.28 -2.40 -2.03
N GLN A 68 24.07 -3.21 -1.33
CA GLN A 68 25.52 -3.01 -1.30
C GLN A 68 26.00 -2.88 -2.75
N PRO A 69 26.58 -1.74 -3.15
CA PRO A 69 27.14 -1.63 -4.48
C PRO A 69 28.30 -2.63 -4.53
N THR A 70 28.21 -3.61 -5.43
CA THR A 70 29.42 -4.24 -5.95
C THR A 70 30.27 -3.07 -6.48
N PRO A 71 31.52 -2.88 -6.02
CA PRO A 71 32.30 -1.73 -6.43
C PRO A 71 32.55 -1.84 -7.93
N VAL A 72 31.83 -1.03 -8.71
CA VAL A 72 32.11 -0.85 -10.13
C VAL A 72 33.37 0.02 -10.18
N ASN A 73 34.51 -0.65 -10.31
CA ASN A 73 35.77 0.00 -10.62
C ASN A 73 35.61 0.81 -11.91
N GLY A 74 35.79 2.12 -11.79
CA GLY A 74 36.02 3.00 -12.94
C GLY A 74 34.75 3.56 -13.59
N SER A 75 34.28 4.69 -13.09
CA SER A 75 34.41 5.95 -13.83
C SER A 75 33.67 7.05 -13.07
N VAL A 76 34.33 8.20 -13.00
CA VAL A 76 33.76 9.47 -12.57
C VAL A 76 32.67 9.83 -13.59
N LEU A 77 31.40 9.71 -13.22
CA LEU A 77 30.29 10.16 -14.06
C LEU A 77 29.37 11.07 -13.26
N ASP A 78 29.32 12.31 -13.77
CA ASP A 78 28.21 13.26 -13.78
C ASP A 78 27.15 13.10 -12.68
N HIS A 79 27.10 14.07 -11.76
CA HIS A 79 26.18 14.10 -10.63
C HIS A 79 24.69 14.07 -11.02
N SER A 80 24.35 14.20 -12.31
CA SER A 80 23.00 14.10 -12.86
C SER A 80 22.53 12.67 -13.18
N ARG A 81 23.41 11.65 -13.13
CA ARG A 81 23.09 10.26 -13.57
C ARG A 81 23.60 9.17 -12.62
N ARG A 82 23.52 9.39 -11.31
CA ARG A 82 23.82 8.31 -10.37
C ARG A 82 22.73 7.23 -10.45
N PRO A 83 23.08 5.94 -10.65
CA PRO A 83 22.12 4.87 -10.50
C PRO A 83 21.63 4.85 -9.05
N ILE A 84 20.32 4.87 -8.88
CA ILE A 84 19.67 4.74 -7.58
C ILE A 84 19.32 3.28 -7.41
N PHE A 85 19.71 2.68 -6.29
CA PHE A 85 19.40 1.28 -6.06
C PHE A 85 18.05 1.16 -5.37
N LEU A 86 17.07 0.53 -6.03
CA LEU A 86 15.77 0.21 -5.42
C LEU A 86 15.71 -1.30 -5.19
N CYS A 87 15.59 -1.70 -3.92
CA CYS A 87 15.56 -3.10 -3.50
C CYS A 87 16.77 -3.91 -3.99
N GLY A 88 17.95 -3.29 -3.97
CA GLY A 88 19.18 -3.94 -4.42
C GLY A 88 19.40 -4.00 -5.94
N ALA A 89 18.52 -3.41 -6.75
CA ALA A 89 18.71 -3.32 -8.20
C ALA A 89 19.00 -1.89 -8.66
N PRO A 90 19.96 -1.69 -9.58
CA PRO A 90 20.25 -0.37 -10.13
C PRO A 90 19.06 0.12 -10.96
N VAL A 91 18.57 1.31 -10.64
CA VAL A 91 17.54 2.03 -11.39
C VAL A 91 18.17 3.28 -11.97
N VAL A 92 17.89 3.52 -13.26
CA VAL A 92 18.33 4.73 -13.95
C VAL A 92 17.28 5.81 -13.74
N VAL A 93 17.63 6.86 -13.01
CA VAL A 93 16.77 8.04 -12.84
C VAL A 93 17.05 9.01 -13.98
N VAL A 94 16.15 9.07 -14.96
CA VAL A 94 16.18 10.09 -16.01
C VAL A 94 15.32 11.26 -15.56
N LEU A 95 15.98 12.36 -15.17
CA LEU A 95 15.33 13.64 -14.92
C LEU A 95 15.14 14.36 -16.26
N ASP A 96 14.06 14.04 -16.98
CA ASP A 96 13.17 15.02 -17.61
C ASP A 96 12.10 14.34 -18.48
N ASN A 97 10.88 14.89 -18.39
CA ASN A 97 9.66 14.60 -19.17
C ASN A 97 8.74 13.44 -18.75
N GLY A 98 8.55 13.20 -17.43
CA GLY A 98 7.27 12.68 -16.92
C GLY A 98 7.26 11.33 -16.20
N ASP A 99 7.98 11.26 -15.07
CA ASP A 99 7.68 10.46 -13.85
C ASP A 99 7.61 8.92 -13.92
N CYS A 100 8.33 8.28 -14.84
CA CYS A 100 8.55 6.84 -14.81
C CYS A 100 10.06 6.55 -14.87
N PHE A 101 10.57 5.74 -13.93
CA PHE A 101 11.94 5.23 -13.99
C PHE A 101 11.91 3.83 -14.59
N GLU A 102 12.51 3.65 -15.76
CA GLU A 102 12.73 2.33 -16.35
C GLU A 102 14.18 1.93 -16.11
N ASP A 103 14.37 0.74 -15.54
CA ASP A 103 15.69 0.14 -15.46
C ASP A 103 15.99 -0.79 -16.65
N GLU A 104 17.24 -1.24 -16.74
CA GLU A 104 17.71 -2.15 -17.79
C GLU A 104 17.00 -3.52 -17.79
N PHE A 105 16.24 -3.82 -16.73
CA PHE A 105 15.47 -5.05 -16.59
C PHE A 105 13.98 -4.89 -16.96
N GLY A 106 13.58 -3.70 -17.42
CA GLY A 106 12.21 -3.40 -17.82
C GLY A 106 11.25 -3.22 -16.64
N MET A 107 11.76 -2.91 -15.44
CA MET A 107 10.92 -2.50 -14.32
C MET A 107 10.63 -1.01 -14.41
N SER A 108 9.34 -0.66 -14.35
CA SER A 108 8.88 0.72 -14.35
C SER A 108 8.47 1.13 -12.94
N ILE A 109 9.06 2.21 -12.44
CA ILE A 109 8.84 2.71 -11.08
C ILE A 109 8.19 4.07 -11.15
N VAL A 110 7.07 4.21 -10.45
CA VAL A 110 6.19 5.38 -10.54
C VAL A 110 6.03 5.99 -9.15
N ARG A 111 6.23 7.30 -9.06
CA ARG A 111 5.96 8.07 -7.83
C ARG A 111 4.47 8.09 -7.55
N ARG A 112 4.06 7.98 -6.27
CA ARG A 112 2.66 8.14 -5.86
C ARG A 112 2.00 9.40 -6.42
N ASP A 113 2.66 10.56 -6.33
CA ASP A 113 2.08 11.83 -6.79
C ASP A 113 1.90 11.89 -8.32
N SER A 114 2.48 10.93 -9.02
CA SER A 114 2.40 10.73 -10.47
C SER A 114 1.57 9.50 -10.82
N PHE A 115 0.70 9.02 -9.92
CA PHE A 115 -0.10 7.82 -10.11
C PHE A 115 -1.02 7.89 -11.34
N GLY A 116 -1.47 9.08 -11.75
CA GLY A 116 -2.16 9.26 -13.06
C GLY A 116 -1.28 8.95 -14.29
N ARG A 117 0.01 8.68 -14.08
CA ARG A 117 1.06 8.41 -15.08
C ARG A 117 1.86 7.16 -14.71
N LEU A 118 1.19 6.04 -14.45
CA LEU A 118 1.76 4.71 -14.12
C LEU A 118 2.74 4.09 -15.15
N GLY A 119 3.32 4.87 -16.08
CA GLY A 119 3.92 4.35 -17.31
C GLY A 119 2.93 3.53 -18.15
N LEU A 120 1.64 3.64 -17.84
CA LEU A 120 0.52 3.07 -18.57
C LEU A 120 0.05 4.08 -19.61
N ARG A 121 -0.62 3.60 -20.66
CA ARG A 121 -1.39 4.49 -21.53
C ARG A 121 -2.34 5.31 -20.65
N SER A 122 -2.44 6.62 -20.90
CA SER A 122 -3.20 7.54 -20.05
C SER A 122 -4.64 7.08 -19.79
N GLU A 123 -5.27 6.42 -20.77
CA GLU A 123 -6.60 5.81 -20.65
C GLU A 123 -6.66 4.69 -19.59
N THR A 124 -5.66 3.81 -19.55
CA THR A 124 -5.60 2.71 -18.58
C THR A 124 -5.37 3.23 -17.16
N ALA A 125 -4.51 4.24 -17.00
CA ALA A 125 -4.26 4.86 -15.69
C ALA A 125 -5.51 5.59 -15.16
N ALA A 126 -6.22 6.30 -16.05
CA ALA A 126 -7.48 6.96 -15.71
C ALA A 126 -8.55 5.95 -15.29
N GLU A 127 -8.69 4.84 -16.02
CA GLU A 127 -9.67 3.80 -15.69
C GLU A 127 -9.35 3.11 -14.35
N ILE A 128 -8.08 2.81 -14.06
CA ILE A 128 -7.67 2.27 -12.75
C ILE A 128 -8.04 3.25 -11.62
N THR A 129 -7.75 4.54 -11.81
CA THR A 129 -8.04 5.58 -10.82
C THR A 129 -9.55 5.66 -10.57
N GLU A 130 -10.36 5.72 -11.63
CA GLU A 130 -11.82 5.77 -11.54
C GLU A 130 -12.40 4.52 -10.83
N LEU A 131 -11.86 3.34 -11.12
CA LEU A 131 -12.28 2.08 -10.47
C LEU A 131 -12.00 2.12 -8.95
N ILE A 132 -10.87 2.68 -8.53
CA ILE A 132 -10.47 2.76 -7.12
C ILE A 132 -11.27 3.84 -6.38
N GLU A 133 -11.47 4.99 -7.02
CA GLU A 133 -12.26 6.10 -6.48
C GLU A 133 -13.73 5.73 -6.32
N SER A 134 -14.34 5.06 -7.31
CA SER A 134 -15.73 4.58 -7.22
C SER A 134 -15.93 3.54 -6.11
N ALA A 135 -14.89 2.78 -5.78
CA ALA A 135 -14.89 1.87 -4.63
C ALA A 135 -14.65 2.58 -3.28
N GLY A 136 -14.31 3.87 -3.27
CA GLY A 136 -13.92 4.61 -2.08
C GLY A 136 -12.61 4.09 -1.46
N LEU A 137 -11.74 3.49 -2.26
CA LEU A 137 -10.46 2.89 -1.84
C LEU A 137 -9.26 3.80 -2.12
N GLY A 138 -9.49 5.01 -2.66
CA GLY A 138 -8.42 5.97 -3.01
C GLY A 138 -7.49 6.29 -1.84
N TYR A 139 -8.03 6.34 -0.62
CA TYR A 139 -7.25 6.61 0.60
C TYR A 139 -6.13 5.57 0.84
N LEU A 140 -6.33 4.29 0.46
CA LEU A 140 -5.28 3.28 0.61
C LEU A 140 -4.07 3.62 -0.25
N ILE A 141 -4.31 4.17 -1.44
CA ILE A 141 -3.26 4.55 -2.38
C ILE A 141 -2.64 5.87 -1.96
N GLU A 142 -3.45 6.88 -1.69
CA GLU A 142 -2.98 8.21 -1.30
C GLU A 142 -2.14 8.19 -0.03
N VAL A 143 -2.52 7.34 0.94
CA VAL A 143 -1.90 7.35 2.26
C VAL A 143 -0.90 6.19 2.44
N GLY A 144 -1.20 5.03 1.87
CA GLY A 144 -0.39 3.81 2.05
C GLY A 144 0.71 3.61 1.03
N VAL A 145 0.53 4.08 -0.21
CA VAL A 145 1.44 3.74 -1.31
C VAL A 145 2.37 4.89 -1.58
N SER A 146 3.67 4.63 -1.59
CA SER A 146 4.69 5.64 -1.89
C SER A 146 5.26 5.48 -3.28
N VAL A 147 5.43 4.22 -3.68
CA VAL A 147 6.01 3.82 -4.94
C VAL A 147 5.20 2.65 -5.50
N VAL A 148 4.89 2.70 -6.80
CA VAL A 148 4.35 1.55 -7.52
C VAL A 148 5.43 1.02 -8.45
N VAL A 149 5.67 -0.28 -8.39
CA VAL A 149 6.64 -1.00 -9.23
C VAL A 149 5.87 -1.91 -10.18
N ARG A 150 6.09 -1.76 -11.48
CA ARG A 150 5.56 -2.69 -12.48
C ARG A 150 6.58 -3.78 -12.73
N THR A 151 6.24 -5.01 -12.36
CA THR A 151 7.14 -6.15 -12.44
C THR A 151 6.36 -7.46 -12.52
N ASP A 152 6.85 -8.41 -13.31
CA ASP A 152 6.37 -9.79 -13.30
C ASP A 152 7.29 -10.71 -12.46
N ARG A 153 8.31 -10.12 -11.80
CA ARG A 153 9.28 -10.83 -10.98
C ARG A 153 9.01 -10.59 -9.50
N PRO A 154 8.91 -11.66 -8.68
CA PRO A 154 8.77 -11.50 -7.24
C PRO A 154 10.05 -10.93 -6.66
N ARG A 155 9.92 -9.84 -5.89
CA ARG A 155 11.00 -9.26 -5.09
C ARG A 155 10.44 -8.79 -3.76
N LEU A 156 11.30 -8.78 -2.74
CA LEU A 156 10.98 -8.15 -1.47
C LEU A 156 11.21 -6.65 -1.64
N PHE A 157 10.13 -5.88 -1.52
CA PHE A 157 10.18 -4.43 -1.56
C PHE A 157 10.06 -3.84 -0.14
N PRO A 158 10.61 -2.65 0.13
CA PRO A 158 10.32 -1.88 1.32
C PRO A 158 8.80 -1.65 1.49
N PRO A 159 8.33 -1.37 2.71
CA PRO A 159 6.99 -0.86 2.97
C PRO A 159 6.71 0.41 2.18
N GLY A 160 5.44 0.59 1.81
CA GLY A 160 5.02 1.66 0.91
C GLY A 160 5.37 1.41 -0.55
N THR A 161 6.00 0.28 -0.91
CA THR A 161 6.21 -0.13 -2.30
C THR A 161 5.20 -1.19 -2.70
N ILE A 162 4.39 -0.91 -3.71
CA ILE A 162 3.42 -1.86 -4.24
C ILE A 162 3.87 -2.37 -5.60
N ALA A 163 4.01 -3.69 -5.72
CA ALA A 163 4.28 -4.33 -6.99
C ALA A 163 2.98 -4.70 -7.70
N ILE A 164 2.87 -4.37 -8.98
CA ILE A 164 1.77 -4.82 -9.85
C ILE A 164 2.34 -5.43 -11.14
N PRO A 165 1.61 -6.36 -11.79
CA PRO A 165 2.03 -6.95 -13.06
C PRO A 165 2.33 -5.90 -14.13
N THR A 166 3.25 -6.23 -15.04
CA THR A 166 3.55 -5.33 -16.17
C THR A 166 2.40 -5.28 -17.18
N ARG A 167 1.54 -6.30 -17.21
CA ARG A 167 0.39 -6.41 -18.12
C ARG A 167 -0.83 -6.88 -17.36
N GLY A 168 -1.99 -6.39 -17.75
CA GLY A 168 -3.27 -6.78 -17.17
C GLY A 168 -4.39 -5.88 -17.66
N ARG A 169 -5.63 -6.31 -17.47
CA ARG A 169 -6.80 -5.43 -17.67
C ARG A 169 -6.87 -4.41 -16.53
N PRO A 170 -7.45 -3.22 -16.75
CA PRO A 170 -7.59 -2.17 -15.73
C PRO A 170 -8.12 -2.70 -14.39
N LEU A 171 -9.19 -3.51 -14.41
CA LEU A 171 -9.76 -4.12 -13.19
C LEU A 171 -8.81 -5.09 -12.48
N GLU A 172 -7.98 -5.83 -13.20
CA GLU A 172 -7.00 -6.76 -12.61
C GLU A 172 -5.86 -5.97 -11.95
N LEU A 173 -5.36 -4.93 -12.61
CA LEU A 173 -4.33 -4.06 -12.07
C LEU A 173 -4.84 -3.27 -10.86
N ALA A 174 -6.07 -2.76 -10.91
CA ALA A 174 -6.73 -2.10 -9.79
C ALA A 174 -6.91 -3.05 -8.60
N ALA A 175 -7.35 -4.30 -8.85
CA ALA A 175 -7.53 -5.31 -7.81
C ALA A 175 -6.21 -5.66 -7.12
N GLU A 176 -5.14 -5.88 -7.88
CA GLU A 176 -3.81 -6.16 -7.32
C GLU A 176 -3.30 -4.98 -6.50
N LEU A 177 -3.40 -3.77 -7.04
CA LEU A 177 -2.95 -2.57 -6.38
C LEU A 177 -3.66 -2.34 -5.04
N VAL A 178 -4.99 -2.44 -4.98
CA VAL A 178 -5.72 -2.25 -3.72
C VAL A 178 -5.47 -3.39 -2.73
N ALA A 179 -5.27 -4.61 -3.23
CA ALA A 179 -4.94 -5.76 -2.38
C ALA A 179 -3.59 -5.55 -1.68
N GLU A 180 -2.56 -5.25 -2.47
CA GLU A 180 -1.21 -4.99 -1.98
C GLU A 180 -1.17 -3.75 -1.08
N ALA A 181 -1.83 -2.65 -1.46
CA ALA A 181 -1.90 -1.44 -0.64
C ALA A 181 -2.58 -1.70 0.72
N ALA A 182 -3.65 -2.49 0.75
CA ALA A 182 -4.33 -2.84 1.99
C ALA A 182 -3.48 -3.74 2.90
N ALA A 183 -2.73 -4.68 2.30
CA ALA A 183 -1.78 -5.51 3.03
C ALA A 183 -0.60 -4.70 3.60
N ASP A 184 -0.06 -3.76 2.83
CA ASP A 184 1.00 -2.86 3.29
C ASP A 184 0.52 -1.97 4.45
N TRP A 185 -0.69 -1.42 4.36
CA TRP A 185 -1.33 -0.69 5.46
C TRP A 185 -1.43 -1.50 6.76
N LEU A 186 -1.83 -2.77 6.64
CA LEU A 186 -1.89 -3.68 7.78
C LEU A 186 -0.50 -3.93 8.40
N GLY A 187 0.51 -4.12 7.54
CA GLY A 187 1.91 -4.26 7.94
C GLY A 187 2.39 -3.03 8.69
N LEU A 188 2.16 -1.84 8.14
CA LEU A 188 2.52 -0.55 8.72
C LEU A 188 1.88 -0.34 10.11
N PHE A 189 0.58 -0.62 10.28
CA PHE A 189 -0.04 -0.54 11.61
C PHE A 189 0.47 -1.59 12.59
N THR A 190 0.89 -2.75 12.10
CA THR A 190 1.46 -3.78 12.97
C THR A 190 2.85 -3.36 13.48
N MET A 191 3.59 -2.58 12.68
CA MET A 191 4.90 -2.01 13.03
C MET A 191 4.81 -0.78 13.92
N SER A 192 3.83 0.10 13.69
CA SER A 192 3.68 1.36 14.45
C SER A 192 3.11 1.18 15.85
N ALA A 193 2.73 -0.05 16.23
CA ALA A 193 2.17 -0.33 17.54
C ALA A 193 3.22 -0.15 18.65
N PRO A 194 2.93 0.64 19.71
CA PRO A 194 3.84 0.78 20.84
C PRO A 194 4.00 -0.57 21.54
N ARG A 195 5.13 -1.26 21.31
CA ARG A 195 5.44 -2.51 22.01
C ARG A 195 6.37 -2.21 23.19
N PRO A 196 6.00 -2.59 24.43
CA PRO A 196 6.78 -2.24 25.61
C PRO A 196 8.15 -2.92 25.71
N ASN A 197 8.54 -3.83 24.80
CA ASN A 197 9.77 -4.63 24.96
C ASN A 197 10.49 -5.06 23.67
N LEU A 198 10.35 -4.38 22.53
CA LEU A 198 11.10 -4.74 21.32
C LEU A 198 12.27 -3.80 21.06
N ARG A 199 13.35 -3.98 21.85
CA ARG A 199 14.70 -4.05 21.25
C ARG A 199 14.82 -5.37 20.48
N ASN A 200 13.95 -5.57 19.49
CA ASN A 200 14.01 -6.79 18.68
C ASN A 200 14.96 -6.53 17.50
N PRO A 201 16.15 -7.14 17.48
CA PRO A 201 17.13 -6.93 16.42
C PRO A 201 16.66 -7.38 15.02
N ALA A 202 15.47 -8.00 14.91
CA ALA A 202 14.81 -8.29 13.63
C ALA A 202 14.39 -7.03 12.84
N TYR A 203 14.35 -5.86 13.47
CA TYR A 203 14.16 -4.56 12.82
C TYR A 203 15.48 -3.83 12.61
N ALA A 204 16.53 -4.54 12.22
CA ALA A 204 17.72 -3.88 11.73
C ALA A 204 17.32 -2.93 10.59
N PRO A 205 17.89 -1.70 10.53
CA PRO A 205 17.80 -0.87 9.33
C PRO A 205 18.23 -1.72 8.13
N GLY A 206 17.29 -2.08 7.25
CA GLY A 206 17.59 -2.99 6.13
C GLY A 206 16.82 -4.31 6.08
N THR A 207 16.12 -4.73 7.14
CA THR A 207 15.30 -5.96 7.09
C THR A 207 13.87 -5.67 7.52
N TRP A 208 12.95 -5.75 6.56
CA TRP A 208 11.51 -5.73 6.82
C TRP A 208 11.00 -7.16 6.86
N PRO A 209 10.69 -7.72 8.04
CA PRO A 209 10.01 -9.00 8.09
C PRO A 209 8.61 -8.84 7.50
N ASN A 210 8.13 -9.90 6.82
CA ASN A 210 6.72 -10.03 6.46
C ASN A 210 5.93 -10.28 7.75
N ILE A 211 5.67 -9.20 8.50
CA ILE A 211 5.19 -9.21 9.89
C ILE A 211 3.72 -9.66 9.98
N VAL A 212 3.00 -9.64 8.86
CA VAL A 212 1.59 -10.00 8.80
C VAL A 212 1.46 -11.52 8.69
N ALA A 213 0.70 -12.13 9.61
CA ALA A 213 0.34 -13.55 9.48
C ALA A 213 -0.35 -13.80 8.13
N GLU A 214 -0.02 -14.90 7.46
CA GLU A 214 -0.53 -15.23 6.11
C GLU A 214 -2.05 -15.08 5.98
N ALA A 215 -2.79 -15.51 7.01
CA ALA A 215 -4.24 -15.39 7.06
C ALA A 215 -4.71 -13.92 7.13
N ALA A 216 -4.07 -13.08 7.95
CA ALA A 216 -4.40 -11.66 8.06
C ALA A 216 -4.13 -10.91 6.75
N GLY A 217 -2.98 -11.18 6.11
CA GLY A 217 -2.62 -10.62 4.81
C GLY A 217 -3.61 -11.05 3.73
N SER A 218 -3.93 -12.35 3.66
CA SER A 218 -4.91 -12.87 2.72
C SER A 218 -6.30 -12.26 2.94
N GLY A 219 -6.71 -12.11 4.21
CA GLY A 219 -8.00 -11.53 4.58
C GLY A 219 -8.15 -10.09 4.10
N ILE A 220 -7.18 -9.22 4.41
CA ILE A 220 -7.28 -7.80 4.03
C ILE A 220 -7.20 -7.58 2.52
N ARG A 221 -6.39 -8.38 1.82
CA ARG A 221 -6.33 -8.39 0.34
C ARG A 221 -7.69 -8.74 -0.25
N LEU A 222 -8.27 -9.84 0.22
CA LEU A 222 -9.55 -10.32 -0.26
C LEU A 222 -10.66 -9.28 -0.02
N ALA A 223 -10.67 -8.65 1.15
CA ALA A 223 -11.63 -7.61 1.50
C ALA A 223 -11.54 -6.37 0.60
N ALA A 224 -10.33 -5.88 0.33
CA ALA A 224 -10.11 -4.75 -0.58
C ALA A 224 -10.58 -5.07 -2.01
N VAL A 225 -10.25 -6.26 -2.50
CA VAL A 225 -10.71 -6.74 -3.82
C VAL A 225 -12.23 -6.90 -3.83
N GLN A 226 -12.85 -7.43 -2.77
CA GLN A 226 -14.29 -7.59 -2.71
C GLN A 226 -14.99 -6.24 -2.85
N ARG A 227 -14.55 -5.22 -2.09
CA ARG A 227 -15.11 -3.87 -2.14
C ARG A 227 -14.97 -3.24 -3.53
N LEU A 228 -13.83 -3.44 -4.19
CA LEU A 228 -13.64 -3.03 -5.58
C LEU A 228 -14.64 -3.73 -6.52
N LEU A 229 -14.75 -5.06 -6.44
CA LEU A 229 -15.66 -5.83 -7.29
C LEU A 229 -17.13 -5.48 -7.05
N GLU A 230 -17.52 -5.18 -5.81
CA GLU A 230 -18.86 -4.72 -5.46
C GLU A 230 -19.17 -3.37 -6.11
N ALA A 231 -18.27 -2.39 -6.00
CA ALA A 231 -18.46 -1.08 -6.64
C ALA A 231 -18.58 -1.17 -8.17
N VAL A 232 -17.77 -2.01 -8.81
CA VAL A 232 -17.84 -2.23 -10.26
C VAL A 232 -19.12 -2.99 -10.65
N ALA A 233 -19.57 -3.91 -9.78
CA ALA A 233 -20.81 -4.65 -10.02
C ALA A 233 -22.05 -3.76 -9.85
N ASP A 234 -21.97 -2.70 -9.06
CA ASP A 234 -23.07 -1.75 -8.88
C ASP A 234 -23.29 -0.84 -10.09
N ASP A 235 -22.28 -0.62 -10.94
CA ASP A 235 -22.40 0.06 -12.23
C ASP A 235 -23.03 -0.86 -13.29
N PRO A 236 -24.27 -0.58 -13.77
CA PRO A 236 -24.93 -1.41 -14.79
C PRO A 236 -24.15 -1.49 -16.11
N ALA A 237 -23.34 -0.48 -16.45
CA ALA A 237 -22.56 -0.46 -17.68
C ALA A 237 -21.34 -1.39 -17.63
N ARG A 238 -20.80 -1.65 -16.43
CA ARG A 238 -19.64 -2.51 -16.20
C ARG A 238 -20.02 -3.92 -15.71
N ARG A 239 -21.27 -4.11 -15.28
CA ARG A 239 -21.80 -5.38 -14.80
C ARG A 239 -21.76 -6.46 -15.88
N SER A 240 -21.06 -7.55 -15.60
CA SER A 240 -20.99 -8.74 -16.47
C SER A 240 -21.18 -10.03 -15.68
N ALA A 241 -21.58 -11.13 -16.35
CA ALA A 241 -21.71 -12.44 -15.72
C ALA A 241 -20.39 -12.92 -15.08
N GLU A 242 -19.27 -12.60 -15.73
CA GLU A 242 -17.92 -12.91 -15.25
C GLU A 242 -17.57 -12.13 -13.98
N LEU A 243 -17.89 -10.83 -13.91
CA LEU A 243 -17.71 -10.03 -12.70
C LEU A 243 -18.52 -10.59 -11.52
N ILE A 244 -19.79 -10.94 -11.77
CA ILE A 244 -20.66 -11.51 -10.75
C ILE A 244 -20.14 -12.88 -10.28
N ARG A 245 -19.59 -13.69 -11.18
CA ARG A 245 -18.94 -14.97 -10.83
C ARG A 245 -17.73 -14.74 -9.92
N ARG A 246 -16.82 -13.82 -10.31
CA ARG A 246 -15.64 -13.45 -9.51
C ARG A 246 -16.02 -12.92 -8.12
N LEU A 247 -17.06 -12.10 -8.03
CA LEU A 247 -17.56 -11.59 -6.74
C LEU A 247 -18.07 -12.72 -5.84
N ARG A 248 -18.80 -13.70 -6.39
CA ARG A 248 -19.23 -14.88 -5.62
C ARG A 248 -18.05 -15.71 -5.13
N GLU A 249 -17.10 -16.00 -6.00
CA GLU A 249 -15.89 -16.76 -5.64
C GLU A 249 -15.05 -16.06 -4.56
N ASN A 250 -15.00 -14.73 -4.61
CA ASN A 250 -14.34 -13.92 -3.60
C ASN A 250 -15.05 -14.04 -2.24
N ARG A 251 -16.39 -13.93 -2.22
CA ARG A 251 -17.22 -14.12 -1.00
C ARG A 251 -17.10 -15.54 -0.43
N ASP A 252 -17.17 -16.56 -1.28
CA ASP A 252 -17.01 -17.97 -0.85
C ASP A 252 -15.62 -18.21 -0.26
N THR A 253 -14.59 -17.55 -0.81
CA THR A 253 -13.24 -17.62 -0.26
C THR A 253 -13.16 -16.91 1.09
N ALA A 254 -13.81 -15.75 1.24
CA ALA A 254 -13.84 -15.02 2.50
C ALA A 254 -14.49 -15.85 3.61
N ASP A 255 -15.63 -16.48 3.31
CA ASP A 255 -16.32 -17.35 4.27
C ASP A 255 -15.46 -18.56 4.68
N ARG A 256 -14.70 -19.17 3.74
CA ARG A 256 -13.80 -20.29 4.05
C ARG A 256 -12.64 -19.89 4.96
N ILE A 257 -12.04 -18.71 4.75
CA ILE A 257 -10.86 -18.29 5.53
C ILE A 257 -11.22 -17.51 6.80
N ARG A 258 -12.49 -17.16 7.00
CA ARG A 258 -12.97 -16.26 8.07
C ARG A 258 -12.44 -16.62 9.45
N SER A 259 -12.53 -17.88 9.86
CA SER A 259 -12.06 -18.31 11.19
C SER A 259 -10.57 -18.09 11.38
N ALA A 260 -9.76 -18.35 10.34
CA ALA A 260 -8.31 -18.12 10.38
C ALA A 260 -7.98 -16.61 10.41
N VAL A 261 -8.71 -15.80 9.64
CA VAL A 261 -8.56 -14.34 9.64
C VAL A 261 -8.88 -13.76 11.02
N TYR A 262 -9.97 -14.20 11.65
CA TYR A 262 -10.34 -13.73 13.00
C TYR A 262 -9.35 -14.17 14.07
N ALA A 263 -8.87 -15.42 14.02
CA ALA A 263 -7.82 -15.88 14.90
C ALA A 263 -6.53 -15.05 14.72
N ALA A 264 -6.17 -14.70 13.48
CA ALA A 264 -5.03 -13.82 13.21
C ALA A 264 -5.27 -12.40 13.75
N ALA A 265 -6.46 -11.83 13.55
CA ALA A 265 -6.84 -10.52 14.07
C ALA A 265 -6.69 -10.43 15.60
N ASP A 266 -7.02 -11.50 16.32
CA ASP A 266 -6.92 -11.57 17.78
C ASP A 266 -5.45 -11.54 18.27
N THR A 267 -4.47 -11.74 17.38
CA THR A 267 -3.03 -11.66 17.70
C THR A 267 -2.37 -10.34 17.30
N LEU A 268 -3.07 -9.52 16.50
CA LEU A 268 -2.54 -8.27 16.00
C LEU A 268 -2.65 -7.15 17.05
N PRO A 269 -1.77 -6.13 17.00
CA PRO A 269 -1.97 -4.91 17.77
C PRO A 269 -3.33 -4.28 17.46
N LEU A 270 -3.91 -3.58 18.45
CA LEU A 270 -5.28 -3.07 18.39
C LEU A 270 -5.63 -2.36 17.07
N ILE A 271 -4.78 -1.44 16.60
CA ILE A 271 -5.05 -0.66 15.38
C ILE A 271 -5.05 -1.56 14.13
N ALA A 272 -4.13 -2.52 14.04
CA ALA A 272 -4.03 -3.46 12.93
C ALA A 272 -5.17 -4.48 12.96
N SER A 273 -5.51 -4.99 14.14
CA SER A 273 -6.69 -5.85 14.36
C SER A 273 -7.97 -5.13 13.92
N ASP A 274 -8.14 -3.89 14.37
CA ASP A 274 -9.31 -3.07 14.07
C ASP A 274 -9.45 -2.76 12.57
N LEU A 275 -8.34 -2.47 11.88
CA LEU A 275 -8.32 -2.35 10.42
C LEU A 275 -8.81 -3.65 9.76
N LEU A 276 -8.22 -4.78 10.14
CA LEU A 276 -8.53 -6.08 9.55
C LEU A 276 -10.01 -6.44 9.75
N VAL A 277 -10.55 -6.33 10.96
CA VAL A 277 -11.95 -6.72 11.23
C VAL A 277 -12.97 -5.73 10.66
N THR A 278 -12.59 -4.46 10.48
CA THR A 278 -13.44 -3.44 9.84
C THR A 278 -13.52 -3.62 8.33
N MET A 279 -12.40 -3.99 7.69
CA MET A 279 -12.39 -4.23 6.24
C MET A 279 -12.96 -5.61 5.90
N PHE A 280 -12.62 -6.65 6.66
CA PHE A 280 -12.95 -8.01 6.32
C PHE A 280 -14.47 -8.28 6.39
N PRO A 281 -15.08 -8.85 5.33
CA PRO A 281 -16.50 -9.17 5.32
C PRO A 281 -16.84 -10.22 6.38
N GLY A 282 -17.90 -10.00 7.15
CA GLY A 282 -18.40 -10.97 8.13
C GLY A 282 -18.97 -10.31 9.39
N PRO A 283 -19.38 -11.12 10.38
CA PRO A 283 -20.10 -10.64 11.56
C PRO A 283 -19.30 -9.73 12.50
N ARG A 284 -17.96 -9.76 12.46
CA ARG A 284 -17.13 -8.81 13.23
C ARG A 284 -17.03 -7.44 12.57
N ARG A 285 -17.43 -7.32 11.29
CA ARG A 285 -17.45 -6.04 10.57
C ARG A 285 -18.45 -5.11 11.23
N PHE A 286 -17.97 -3.97 11.69
CA PHE A 286 -18.76 -2.95 12.40
C PHE A 286 -19.39 -3.35 13.74
N ALA A 287 -19.13 -4.56 14.25
CA ALA A 287 -19.71 -5.02 15.52
C ALA A 287 -19.44 -4.06 16.71
N LYS A 288 -18.28 -3.40 16.72
CA LYS A 288 -17.95 -2.36 17.71
C LYS A 288 -18.81 -1.09 17.59
N TYR A 289 -19.18 -0.70 16.37
CA TYR A 289 -20.04 0.47 16.14
C TYR A 289 -21.49 0.13 16.53
N GLU A 290 -21.93 -1.10 16.24
CA GLU A 290 -23.22 -1.62 16.68
C GLU A 290 -23.32 -1.72 18.21
N ALA A 291 -22.24 -2.14 18.88
CA ALA A 291 -22.16 -2.22 20.33
C ALA A 291 -22.00 -0.85 21.04
N GLY A 292 -21.89 0.25 20.28
CA GLY A 292 -21.77 1.59 20.84
C GLY A 292 -20.38 1.93 21.41
N SER A 293 -19.36 1.08 21.23
CA SER A 293 -17.98 1.39 21.61
C SER A 293 -17.28 2.34 20.65
N GLY A 294 -17.96 2.79 19.59
CA GLY A 294 -17.61 3.98 18.82
C GLY A 294 -16.24 3.98 18.14
N ALA A 295 -15.96 5.08 17.46
CA ALA A 295 -14.66 5.36 16.86
C ALA A 295 -13.71 5.91 17.94
N GLY A 296 -12.64 5.18 18.27
CA GLY A 296 -11.60 5.67 19.17
C GLY A 296 -11.79 5.36 20.66
N GLN A 297 -12.76 4.52 21.04
CA GLN A 297 -12.81 3.96 22.40
C GLN A 297 -12.26 2.53 22.37
N GLY A 298 -10.98 2.40 22.72
CA GLY A 298 -10.23 1.15 22.74
C GLY A 298 -8.77 1.43 22.97
#